data_AF-A0A1T4QC88-F1
#
_entry.id   AF-A0A1T4QC88-F1
#
_cell.length_a   1.000
_cell.length_b   1.000
_cell.length_c   1.000
_cell.angle_alpha   90.00
_cell.angle_beta   90.00
_cell.angle_gamma   90.00
#
_symmetry.space_group_name_H-M   'P 1'
#
loop_
_entity.id
_entity.type
_entity.pdbx_description
1 polymer ?
#
loop_
_entity_poly.entity_id
_entity_poly.type
_entity_poly.pdbx_seq_one_letter_code
_entity_poly.pdbx_strand_id
1 'polypeptide(L)'
;MAFKEVTALRKSGKLEQALEMARADYNHLQDYWGCVGLFWCLNDKYKLVKELAERDVIVKEMHELAKQIQRSDEYIERALVSADRSLLPHQDEIRTAEEQAKNGDALAAYNKVLSFQNDDELASVQYENFGWIIYRALHQNQQISTIERRRMLNNYLKLELPSPSMLHSCILSEAMNTERINPNEFLFTRFIEIWNLENLRDEDWQDGKTQDGNRYPSQVERMITLYSKEIQVVSTALPSETFMSVLQKAIDKWPDNDNLLRDKAIALIKLGKKEEAIGVYKQLVLKFSAKFYLWSEMAMLVDSDDVKISLLCKALSIKVPEEFLGKLHLALANALIDSKVFDWAKAELDKYKEVYERNNWHLNNTFVDLCRMIPAGTVAIPQEYSDHFCKADALVYSDIPSQIMVKIGERSDQVTDHKTQKQKKVRKWMLLNNNGETIKVKPRQFGFQSLPGGQCFEIKMTDGKIRFVKAIEMPSVNWIKRVSGNVRIKTNSQNKAFAFVDNSYVHERLLTGVNDGDYVEGVAICRNEKWQCITLTTKGK
;
A
#
# COMPACT_ATOMS: atom_id res chain seq x y z
N MET A 1 -30.38 -50.32 -39.00
CA MET A 1 -28.98 -50.62 -39.40
C MET A 1 -28.31 -49.40 -40.03
N ALA A 2 -29.05 -48.60 -40.80
CA ALA A 2 -28.50 -47.49 -41.57
C ALA A 2 -27.85 -46.34 -40.76
N PHE A 3 -28.35 -45.96 -39.57
CA PHE A 3 -27.70 -44.89 -38.77
C PHE A 3 -26.20 -45.12 -38.45
N LYS A 4 -25.81 -46.37 -38.17
CA LYS A 4 -24.40 -46.72 -37.92
C LYS A 4 -23.56 -46.60 -39.20
N GLU A 5 -24.15 -46.94 -40.34
CA GLU A 5 -23.51 -46.84 -41.66
C GLU A 5 -23.37 -45.39 -42.11
N VAL A 6 -24.43 -44.57 -41.98
CA VAL A 6 -24.39 -43.12 -42.18
C VAL A 6 -23.29 -42.48 -41.33
N THR A 7 -23.21 -42.85 -40.04
CA THR A 7 -22.17 -42.35 -39.14
C THR A 7 -20.77 -42.79 -39.57
N ALA A 8 -20.61 -44.02 -40.05
CA ALA A 8 -19.34 -44.53 -40.56
C ALA A 8 -18.91 -43.80 -41.84
N LEU A 9 -19.84 -43.59 -42.78
CA LEU A 9 -19.60 -42.84 -44.03
C LEU A 9 -19.16 -41.40 -43.73
N ARG A 10 -19.88 -40.70 -42.85
CA ARG A 10 -19.54 -39.35 -42.39
C ARG A 10 -18.14 -39.27 -41.79
N LYS A 11 -17.81 -40.18 -40.86
CA LYS A 11 -16.48 -40.25 -40.23
C LYS A 11 -15.35 -40.62 -41.20
N SER A 12 -15.67 -41.31 -42.30
CA SER A 12 -14.72 -41.65 -43.36
C SER A 12 -14.51 -40.54 -44.40
N GLY A 13 -15.15 -39.37 -44.25
CA GLY A 13 -15.05 -38.23 -45.17
C GLY A 13 -15.92 -38.33 -46.42
N LYS A 14 -16.75 -39.37 -46.55
CA LYS A 14 -17.66 -39.59 -47.69
C LYS A 14 -19.01 -38.89 -47.47
N LEU A 15 -18.97 -37.56 -47.34
CA LEU A 15 -20.12 -36.78 -46.88
C LEU A 15 -21.33 -36.84 -47.82
N GLU A 16 -21.12 -36.79 -49.15
CA GLU A 16 -22.23 -36.85 -50.12
C GLU A 16 -22.97 -38.20 -50.05
N GLN A 17 -22.24 -39.31 -49.97
CA GLN A 17 -22.84 -40.64 -49.81
C GLN A 17 -23.59 -40.75 -48.47
N ALA A 18 -23.04 -40.18 -47.41
CA ALA A 18 -23.70 -40.13 -46.10
C ALA A 18 -25.00 -39.31 -46.15
N LEU A 19 -25.00 -38.16 -46.85
CA LEU A 19 -26.18 -37.31 -47.04
C LEU A 19 -27.27 -37.99 -47.85
N GLU A 20 -26.93 -38.64 -48.97
CA GLU A 20 -27.89 -39.39 -49.79
C GLU A 20 -28.56 -40.50 -48.97
N MET A 21 -27.75 -41.29 -48.27
CA MET A 21 -28.24 -42.37 -47.41
C MET A 21 -29.11 -41.83 -46.26
N ALA A 22 -28.66 -40.78 -45.57
CA ALA A 22 -29.41 -40.19 -44.47
C ALA A 22 -30.74 -39.56 -44.93
N ARG A 23 -30.79 -38.94 -46.12
CA ARG A 23 -32.03 -38.41 -46.71
C ARG A 23 -32.99 -39.55 -47.09
N ALA A 24 -32.48 -40.63 -47.67
CA ALA A 24 -33.30 -41.81 -47.99
C ALA A 24 -33.90 -42.44 -46.73
N ASP A 25 -33.08 -42.61 -45.68
CA ASP A 25 -33.51 -43.16 -44.39
C ASP A 25 -34.57 -42.29 -43.73
N TYR A 26 -34.33 -40.98 -43.66
CA TYR A 26 -35.26 -40.01 -43.07
C TYR A 26 -36.59 -40.01 -43.83
N ASN A 27 -36.58 -40.02 -45.16
CA ASN A 27 -37.80 -40.04 -45.98
C ASN A 27 -38.61 -41.34 -45.83
N HIS A 28 -37.95 -42.47 -45.54
CA HIS A 28 -38.63 -43.76 -45.39
C HIS A 28 -39.20 -43.97 -43.98
N LEU A 29 -38.45 -43.63 -42.93
CA LEU A 29 -38.79 -44.00 -41.55
C LEU A 29 -39.30 -42.82 -40.72
N GLN A 30 -38.82 -41.60 -40.97
CA GLN A 30 -39.05 -40.41 -40.14
C GLN A 30 -38.92 -40.67 -38.63
N ASP A 31 -38.02 -41.59 -38.27
CA ASP A 31 -37.80 -41.99 -36.89
C ASP A 31 -36.70 -41.13 -36.25
N TYR A 32 -36.57 -41.24 -34.91
CA TYR A 32 -35.58 -40.50 -34.14
C TYR A 32 -34.17 -40.61 -34.74
N TRP A 33 -33.74 -41.80 -35.15
CA TRP A 33 -32.39 -42.03 -35.68
C TRP A 33 -32.21 -41.52 -37.10
N GLY A 34 -33.25 -41.51 -37.93
CA GLY A 34 -33.26 -40.84 -39.23
C GLY A 34 -33.05 -39.33 -39.10
N CYS A 35 -33.78 -38.68 -38.17
CA CYS A 35 -33.62 -37.25 -37.89
C CYS A 35 -32.20 -36.91 -37.42
N VAL A 36 -31.69 -37.67 -36.43
CA VAL A 36 -30.33 -37.46 -35.89
C VAL A 36 -29.25 -37.73 -36.95
N GLY A 37 -29.41 -38.78 -37.76
CA GLY A 37 -28.49 -39.12 -38.84
C GLY A 37 -28.37 -38.00 -39.87
N LEU A 38 -29.52 -37.52 -40.37
CA LEU A 38 -29.56 -36.42 -41.34
C LEU A 38 -29.05 -35.11 -40.73
N PHE A 39 -29.42 -34.79 -39.48
CA PHE A 39 -28.93 -33.60 -38.78
C PHE A 39 -27.40 -33.53 -38.77
N TRP A 40 -26.71 -34.61 -38.38
CA TRP A 40 -25.25 -34.61 -38.31
C TRP A 40 -24.57 -34.57 -39.68
N CYS A 41 -25.20 -35.11 -40.73
CA CYS A 41 -24.73 -34.94 -42.10
C CYS A 41 -24.86 -33.49 -42.57
N LEU A 42 -25.98 -32.82 -42.28
CA LEU A 42 -26.17 -31.40 -42.59
C LEU A 42 -25.23 -30.49 -41.78
N ASN A 43 -24.99 -30.83 -40.51
CA ASN A 43 -24.02 -30.16 -39.63
C ASN A 43 -22.59 -30.17 -40.21
N ASP A 44 -22.21 -31.25 -40.88
CA ASP A 44 -20.90 -31.33 -41.54
C ASP A 44 -20.93 -30.60 -42.90
N LYS A 45 -22.07 -30.64 -43.60
CA LYS A 45 -22.26 -29.95 -44.88
C LYS A 45 -22.14 -28.44 -44.76
N TYR A 46 -22.87 -27.80 -43.84
CA TYR A 46 -22.89 -26.33 -43.77
C TYR A 46 -21.50 -25.74 -43.50
N LYS A 47 -20.63 -26.47 -42.80
CA LYS A 47 -19.24 -26.07 -42.51
C LYS A 47 -18.35 -26.00 -43.75
N LEU A 48 -18.69 -26.74 -44.80
CA LEU A 48 -17.96 -26.76 -46.07
C LEU A 48 -18.50 -25.73 -47.07
N VAL A 49 -19.75 -25.31 -46.90
CA VAL A 49 -20.42 -24.34 -47.78
C VAL A 49 -19.89 -22.94 -47.49
N LYS A 50 -19.39 -22.27 -48.54
CA LYS A 50 -18.87 -20.88 -48.46
C LYS A 50 -19.94 -19.83 -48.71
N GLU A 51 -20.94 -20.15 -49.53
CA GLU A 51 -22.00 -19.20 -49.88
C GLU A 51 -23.01 -19.09 -48.73
N LEU A 52 -23.22 -17.88 -48.23
CA LEU A 52 -24.09 -17.62 -47.08
C LEU A 52 -25.55 -18.07 -47.34
N ALA A 53 -26.06 -17.85 -48.55
CA ALA A 53 -27.43 -18.21 -48.92
C ALA A 53 -27.65 -19.73 -48.88
N GLU A 54 -26.72 -20.52 -49.42
CA GLU A 54 -26.79 -21.98 -49.35
C GLU A 54 -26.62 -22.46 -47.91
N ARG A 55 -25.72 -21.84 -47.14
CA ARG A 55 -25.51 -22.17 -45.72
C ARG A 55 -26.77 -21.95 -44.91
N ASP A 56 -27.46 -20.81 -45.07
CA ASP A 56 -28.71 -20.47 -44.40
C ASP A 56 -29.82 -21.51 -44.67
N VAL A 57 -29.94 -21.98 -45.92
CA VAL A 57 -30.89 -23.05 -46.27
C VAL A 57 -30.61 -24.34 -45.48
N ILE A 58 -29.34 -24.75 -45.39
CA ILE A 58 -28.95 -25.95 -44.65
C ILE A 58 -29.23 -25.78 -43.15
N VAL A 59 -28.88 -24.63 -42.57
CA VAL A 59 -29.11 -24.37 -41.14
C VAL A 59 -30.59 -24.33 -40.80
N LYS A 60 -31.45 -23.79 -41.68
CA LYS A 60 -32.91 -23.86 -41.53
C LYS A 60 -33.41 -25.30 -41.55
N GLU A 61 -32.89 -26.14 -42.45
CA GLU A 61 -33.22 -27.56 -42.48
C GLU A 61 -32.79 -28.27 -41.19
N MET A 62 -31.60 -27.95 -40.65
CA MET A 62 -31.13 -28.46 -39.36
C MET A 62 -32.09 -28.10 -38.21
N HIS A 63 -32.62 -26.87 -38.18
CA HIS A 63 -33.60 -26.45 -37.18
C HIS A 63 -34.91 -27.23 -37.28
N GLU A 64 -35.43 -27.46 -38.48
CA GLU A 64 -36.66 -28.24 -38.68
C GLU A 64 -36.49 -29.70 -38.24
N LEU A 65 -35.33 -30.30 -38.47
CA LEU A 65 -35.03 -31.65 -37.98
C LEU A 65 -34.97 -31.68 -36.45
N ALA A 66 -34.33 -30.68 -35.83
CA ALA A 66 -34.19 -30.62 -34.38
C ALA A 66 -35.56 -30.57 -33.65
N LYS A 67 -36.58 -29.90 -34.23
CA LYS A 67 -37.95 -29.87 -33.67
C LYS A 67 -38.60 -31.26 -33.59
N GLN A 68 -38.20 -32.19 -34.46
CA GLN A 68 -38.75 -33.55 -34.51
C GLN A 68 -38.04 -34.51 -33.54
N ILE A 69 -36.91 -34.09 -32.97
CA ILE A 69 -36.13 -34.88 -32.04
C ILE A 69 -36.77 -34.71 -30.65
N GLN A 70 -37.55 -35.71 -30.23
CA GLN A 70 -38.38 -35.67 -29.01
C GLN A 70 -37.60 -35.55 -27.69
N ARG A 71 -36.28 -35.72 -27.71
CA ARG A 71 -35.41 -35.60 -26.53
C ARG A 71 -34.50 -34.39 -26.71
N SER A 72 -34.44 -33.52 -25.69
CA SER A 72 -33.40 -32.50 -25.63
C SER A 72 -32.03 -33.19 -25.69
N ASP A 73 -31.23 -32.75 -26.66
CA ASP A 73 -29.88 -33.24 -26.91
C ASP A 73 -28.96 -32.00 -26.92
N GLU A 74 -28.20 -31.85 -25.83
CA GLU A 74 -27.29 -30.71 -25.64
C GLU A 74 -26.28 -30.56 -26.78
N TYR A 75 -25.89 -31.66 -27.44
CA TYR A 75 -24.95 -31.60 -28.56
C TYR A 75 -25.60 -31.01 -29.82
N ILE A 76 -26.87 -31.32 -30.06
CA ILE A 76 -27.66 -30.76 -31.16
C ILE A 76 -27.90 -29.27 -30.93
N GLU A 77 -28.28 -28.90 -29.70
CA GLU A 77 -28.46 -27.49 -29.32
C GLU A 77 -27.17 -26.68 -29.51
N ARG A 78 -26.03 -27.19 -29.03
CA ARG A 78 -24.71 -26.54 -29.26
C ARG A 78 -24.34 -26.46 -30.75
N ALA A 79 -24.66 -27.49 -31.54
CA ALA A 79 -24.40 -27.49 -32.97
C ALA A 79 -25.24 -26.43 -33.71
N LEU A 80 -26.52 -26.28 -33.36
CA LEU A 80 -27.38 -25.24 -33.90
C LEU A 80 -26.88 -23.83 -33.54
N VAL A 81 -26.51 -23.58 -32.28
CA VAL A 81 -25.92 -22.29 -31.86
C VAL A 81 -24.66 -21.97 -32.67
N SER A 82 -23.81 -22.98 -32.92
CA SER A 82 -22.63 -22.79 -33.77
C SER A 82 -22.98 -22.54 -35.24
N ALA A 83 -24.05 -23.15 -35.74
CA ALA A 83 -24.52 -22.98 -37.10
C ALA A 83 -25.13 -21.59 -37.31
N ASP A 84 -25.97 -21.13 -36.39
CA ASP A 84 -26.53 -19.76 -36.39
C ASP A 84 -25.42 -18.71 -36.34
N ARG A 85 -24.43 -18.90 -35.47
CA ARG A 85 -23.28 -17.99 -35.40
C ARG A 85 -22.54 -17.90 -36.74
N SER A 86 -22.47 -18.99 -37.50
CA SER A 86 -21.81 -19.03 -38.82
C SER A 86 -22.57 -18.29 -39.92
N LEU A 87 -23.82 -17.90 -39.67
CA LEU A 87 -24.63 -17.07 -40.56
C LEU A 87 -24.52 -15.57 -40.26
N LEU A 88 -23.87 -15.19 -39.16
CA LEU A 88 -23.68 -13.79 -38.81
C LEU A 88 -22.79 -13.08 -39.84
N PRO A 89 -23.03 -11.79 -40.10
CA PRO A 89 -22.16 -10.99 -40.97
C PRO A 89 -20.70 -11.09 -40.53
N HIS A 90 -19.80 -11.18 -41.52
CA HIS A 90 -18.34 -11.21 -41.33
C HIS A 90 -17.79 -12.32 -40.42
N GLN A 91 -18.56 -13.36 -40.11
CA GLN A 91 -18.13 -14.37 -39.13
C GLN A 91 -16.87 -15.13 -39.58
N ASP A 92 -16.79 -15.50 -40.86
CA ASP A 92 -15.63 -16.21 -41.41
C ASP A 92 -14.40 -15.29 -41.44
N GLU A 93 -14.59 -14.00 -41.72
CA GLU A 93 -13.57 -12.95 -41.71
C GLU A 93 -13.03 -12.72 -40.30
N ILE A 94 -13.90 -12.67 -39.30
CA ILE A 94 -13.52 -12.50 -37.88
C ILE A 94 -12.77 -13.73 -37.38
N ARG A 95 -13.21 -14.95 -37.72
CA ARG A 95 -12.47 -16.19 -37.38
C ARG A 95 -11.07 -16.16 -37.99
N THR A 96 -10.97 -15.77 -39.25
CA THR A 96 -9.68 -15.63 -39.95
C THR A 96 -8.80 -14.57 -39.29
N ALA A 97 -9.36 -13.42 -38.93
CA ALA A 97 -8.64 -12.36 -38.23
C ALA A 97 -8.16 -12.82 -36.85
N GLU A 98 -8.95 -13.61 -36.13
CA GLU A 98 -8.56 -14.16 -34.84
C GLU A 98 -7.37 -15.13 -34.97
N GLU A 99 -7.38 -15.99 -35.99
CA GLU A 99 -6.25 -16.87 -36.31
C GLU A 99 -5.00 -16.09 -36.72
N GLN A 100 -5.14 -15.04 -37.54
CA GLN A 100 -4.04 -14.12 -37.88
C GLN A 100 -3.45 -13.45 -36.63
N ALA A 101 -4.31 -12.97 -35.73
CA ALA A 101 -3.87 -12.36 -34.48
C ALA A 101 -3.13 -13.35 -33.57
N LYS A 102 -3.54 -14.63 -33.54
CA LYS A 102 -2.81 -15.70 -32.82
C LYS A 102 -1.43 -15.95 -33.42
N ASN A 103 -1.28 -15.77 -34.73
CA ASN A 103 -0.05 -16.03 -35.48
C ASN A 103 0.90 -14.82 -35.58
N GLY A 104 0.62 -13.72 -34.86
CA GLY A 104 1.53 -12.56 -34.76
C GLY A 104 1.14 -11.36 -35.61
N ASP A 105 0.07 -11.43 -36.42
CA ASP A 105 -0.41 -10.33 -37.25
C ASP A 105 -1.66 -9.66 -36.64
N ALA A 106 -1.59 -9.34 -35.35
CA ALA A 106 -2.76 -8.86 -34.62
C ALA A 106 -3.18 -7.43 -34.97
N LEU A 107 -2.28 -6.57 -35.45
CA LEU A 107 -2.63 -5.18 -35.79
C LEU A 107 -3.46 -5.11 -37.08
N ALA A 108 -3.10 -5.91 -38.10
CA ALA A 108 -3.89 -6.01 -39.33
C ALA A 108 -5.27 -6.63 -39.04
N ALA A 109 -5.30 -7.71 -38.24
CA ALA A 109 -6.54 -8.32 -37.78
C ALA A 109 -7.45 -7.33 -37.03
N TYR A 110 -6.89 -6.53 -36.12
CA TYR A 110 -7.62 -5.48 -35.41
C TYR A 110 -8.22 -4.45 -36.38
N ASN A 111 -7.42 -3.89 -37.29
CA ASN A 111 -7.90 -2.89 -38.23
C ASN A 111 -9.02 -3.42 -39.13
N LYS A 112 -8.94 -4.70 -39.53
CA LYS A 112 -9.98 -5.36 -40.31
C LYS A 112 -11.29 -5.52 -39.52
N VAL A 113 -11.26 -5.99 -38.28
CA VAL A 113 -12.49 -6.17 -37.50
C VAL A 113 -13.05 -4.83 -37.02
N LEU A 114 -12.19 -3.83 -36.81
CA LEU A 114 -12.61 -2.47 -36.47
C LEU A 114 -13.49 -1.83 -37.55
N SER A 115 -13.25 -2.09 -38.84
CA SER A 115 -14.13 -1.54 -39.89
C SER A 115 -15.56 -2.05 -39.74
N PHE A 116 -15.74 -3.34 -39.47
CA PHE A 116 -17.07 -3.93 -39.24
C PHE A 116 -17.76 -3.34 -38.00
N GLN A 117 -17.01 -3.02 -36.95
CA GLN A 117 -17.57 -2.34 -35.78
C GLN A 117 -18.02 -0.91 -36.12
N ASN A 118 -17.24 -0.16 -36.89
CA ASN A 118 -17.59 1.23 -37.24
C ASN A 118 -18.80 1.31 -38.16
N ASP A 119 -19.06 0.26 -38.94
CA ASP A 119 -20.21 0.15 -39.84
C ASP A 119 -21.46 -0.45 -39.13
N ASP A 120 -21.40 -0.67 -37.81
CA ASP A 120 -22.44 -1.31 -36.98
C ASP A 120 -22.82 -2.73 -37.45
N GLU A 121 -21.88 -3.46 -38.06
CA GLU A 121 -22.08 -4.80 -38.63
C GLU A 121 -21.64 -5.93 -37.70
N LEU A 122 -21.20 -5.62 -36.47
CA LEU A 122 -20.70 -6.59 -35.49
C LEU A 122 -21.79 -6.97 -34.48
N ALA A 123 -22.19 -8.25 -34.46
CA ALA A 123 -23.15 -8.77 -33.49
C ALA A 123 -22.50 -8.98 -32.11
N SER A 124 -23.28 -8.89 -31.03
CA SER A 124 -22.79 -9.02 -29.64
C SER A 124 -22.06 -10.34 -29.36
N VAL A 125 -22.50 -11.44 -29.98
CA VAL A 125 -21.87 -12.77 -29.88
C VAL A 125 -20.45 -12.78 -30.46
N GLN A 126 -20.10 -11.81 -31.31
CA GLN A 126 -18.78 -11.66 -31.94
C GLN A 126 -17.83 -10.74 -31.14
N TYR A 127 -18.35 -10.03 -30.14
CA TYR A 127 -17.55 -9.12 -29.32
C TYR A 127 -16.40 -9.82 -28.61
N GLU A 128 -16.60 -11.07 -28.17
CA GLU A 128 -15.53 -11.83 -27.51
C GLU A 128 -14.33 -12.07 -28.44
N ASN A 129 -14.57 -12.46 -29.71
CA ASN A 129 -13.49 -12.63 -30.69
C ASN A 129 -12.75 -11.30 -30.89
N PHE A 130 -13.49 -10.22 -31.04
CA PHE A 130 -12.89 -8.92 -31.27
C PHE A 130 -12.11 -8.42 -30.05
N GLY A 131 -12.61 -8.62 -28.84
CA GLY A 131 -11.90 -8.30 -27.60
C GLY A 131 -10.56 -9.04 -27.48
N TRP A 132 -10.52 -10.33 -27.82
CA TRP A 132 -9.27 -11.09 -27.88
C TRP A 132 -8.31 -10.58 -28.96
N ILE A 133 -8.82 -10.14 -30.11
CA ILE A 133 -8.01 -9.51 -31.17
C ILE A 133 -7.42 -8.18 -30.65
N ILE A 134 -8.22 -7.34 -29.98
CA ILE A 134 -7.74 -6.08 -29.37
C ILE A 134 -6.61 -6.35 -28.39
N TYR A 135 -6.80 -7.30 -27.45
CA TYR A 135 -5.76 -7.69 -26.50
C TYR A 135 -4.47 -8.11 -27.20
N ARG A 136 -4.54 -9.02 -28.18
CA ARG A 136 -3.36 -9.49 -28.92
C ARG A 136 -2.67 -8.35 -29.66
N ALA A 137 -3.44 -7.43 -30.24
CA ALA A 137 -2.89 -6.28 -30.95
C ALA A 137 -2.12 -5.35 -30.00
N LEU A 138 -2.68 -5.06 -28.82
CA LEU A 138 -1.99 -4.30 -27.75
C LEU A 138 -0.73 -5.02 -27.24
N HIS A 139 -0.82 -6.33 -27.05
CA HIS A 139 0.24 -7.14 -26.45
C HIS A 139 1.44 -7.33 -27.39
N GLN A 140 1.18 -7.63 -28.67
CA GLN A 140 2.23 -7.89 -29.67
C GLN A 140 2.91 -6.61 -30.16
N ASN A 141 2.22 -5.46 -30.11
CA ASN A 141 2.69 -4.21 -30.69
C ASN A 141 2.98 -3.15 -29.62
N GLN A 142 3.99 -3.40 -28.79
CA GLN A 142 4.35 -2.51 -27.66
C GLN A 142 4.84 -1.12 -28.09
N GLN A 143 5.27 -0.94 -29.34
CA GLN A 143 5.86 0.29 -29.86
C GLN A 143 4.84 1.24 -30.53
N ILE A 144 3.55 0.89 -30.54
CA ILE A 144 2.51 1.79 -31.09
C ILE A 144 2.32 3.01 -30.18
N SER A 145 1.87 4.11 -30.76
CA SER A 145 1.70 5.39 -30.05
C SER A 145 0.68 5.27 -28.90
N THR A 146 0.83 6.10 -27.87
CA THR A 146 -0.12 6.17 -26.75
C THR A 146 -1.55 6.44 -27.24
N ILE A 147 -1.69 7.27 -28.28
CA ILE A 147 -3.00 7.59 -28.88
C ILE A 147 -3.67 6.32 -29.42
N GLU A 148 -2.93 5.48 -30.15
CA GLU A 148 -3.46 4.22 -30.68
C GLU A 148 -3.79 3.22 -29.58
N ARG A 149 -2.95 3.10 -28.53
CA ARG A 149 -3.26 2.26 -27.37
C ARG A 149 -4.55 2.69 -26.69
N ARG A 150 -4.73 4.00 -26.46
CA ARG A 150 -5.96 4.56 -25.89
C ARG A 150 -7.18 4.26 -26.77
N ARG A 151 -7.04 4.39 -28.09
CA ARG A 151 -8.11 4.08 -29.05
C ARG A 151 -8.53 2.61 -28.96
N MET A 152 -7.57 1.69 -28.95
CA MET A 152 -7.82 0.26 -28.80
C MET A 152 -8.49 -0.10 -27.46
N LEU A 153 -7.98 0.44 -26.34
CA LEU A 153 -8.58 0.24 -25.02
C LEU A 153 -10.01 0.80 -24.97
N ASN A 154 -10.24 1.97 -25.56
CA ASN A 154 -11.59 2.55 -25.64
C ASN A 154 -12.54 1.71 -26.50
N ASN A 155 -12.06 1.14 -27.60
CA ASN A 155 -12.86 0.22 -28.42
C ASN A 155 -13.20 -1.07 -27.67
N TYR A 156 -12.29 -1.57 -26.82
CA TYR A 156 -12.59 -2.67 -25.92
C TYR A 156 -13.69 -2.32 -24.91
N LEU A 157 -13.64 -1.14 -24.30
CA LEU A 157 -14.62 -0.69 -23.31
C LEU A 157 -16.04 -0.55 -23.87
N LYS A 158 -16.20 -0.45 -25.20
CA LYS A 158 -17.50 -0.45 -25.88
C LYS A 158 -18.07 -1.85 -26.10
N LEU A 159 -17.30 -2.91 -25.84
CA LEU A 159 -17.74 -4.29 -26.01
C LEU A 159 -18.47 -4.74 -24.75
N GLU A 160 -19.76 -5.06 -24.87
CA GLU A 160 -20.58 -5.59 -23.79
C GLU A 160 -20.25 -7.08 -23.52
N LEU A 161 -19.06 -7.31 -22.95
CA LEU A 161 -18.54 -8.64 -22.67
C LEU A 161 -19.02 -9.18 -21.32
N PRO A 162 -19.20 -10.51 -21.18
CA PRO A 162 -19.44 -11.12 -19.88
C PRO A 162 -18.33 -10.78 -18.87
N SER A 163 -18.75 -10.49 -17.64
CA SER A 163 -17.90 -10.04 -16.54
C SER A 163 -18.08 -10.96 -15.33
N PRO A 164 -17.00 -11.37 -14.63
CA PRO A 164 -15.58 -11.18 -14.95
C PRO A 164 -15.04 -12.25 -15.94
N SER A 165 -13.91 -11.99 -16.59
CA SER A 165 -13.29 -12.93 -17.55
C SER A 165 -11.77 -12.76 -17.62
N MET A 166 -11.04 -13.79 -18.08
CA MET A 166 -9.58 -13.71 -18.28
C MET A 166 -9.18 -12.55 -19.21
N LEU A 167 -10.03 -12.27 -20.21
CA LEU A 167 -9.79 -11.18 -21.14
C LEU A 167 -9.79 -9.82 -20.44
N HIS A 168 -10.66 -9.59 -19.46
CA HIS A 168 -10.65 -8.38 -18.65
C HIS A 168 -9.34 -8.21 -17.86
N SER A 169 -8.84 -9.29 -17.23
CA SER A 169 -7.54 -9.29 -16.55
C SER A 169 -6.38 -8.97 -17.52
N CYS A 170 -6.41 -9.53 -18.72
CA CYS A 170 -5.44 -9.25 -19.78
C CYS A 170 -5.47 -7.77 -20.22
N ILE A 171 -6.65 -7.20 -20.41
CA ILE A 171 -6.81 -5.79 -20.82
C ILE A 171 -6.38 -4.84 -19.71
N LEU A 172 -6.69 -5.13 -18.44
CA LEU A 172 -6.17 -4.37 -17.30
C LEU A 172 -4.63 -4.35 -17.30
N SER A 173 -3.98 -5.49 -17.60
CA SER A 173 -2.52 -5.57 -17.74
C SER A 173 -1.99 -4.65 -18.84
N GLU A 174 -2.64 -4.61 -20.01
CA GLU A 174 -2.25 -3.72 -21.11
C GLU A 174 -2.50 -2.24 -20.80
N ALA A 175 -3.55 -1.92 -20.06
CA ALA A 175 -3.83 -0.56 -19.57
C ALA A 175 -2.76 -0.09 -18.56
N MET A 176 -2.43 -0.92 -17.56
CA MET A 176 -1.34 -0.61 -16.61
C MET A 176 0.01 -0.42 -17.31
N ASN A 177 0.29 -1.26 -18.31
CA ASN A 177 1.52 -1.15 -19.09
C ASN A 177 1.56 0.15 -19.92
N THR A 178 0.42 0.61 -20.43
CA THR A 178 0.31 1.88 -21.17
C THR A 178 0.73 3.07 -20.30
N GLU A 179 0.21 3.17 -19.07
CA GLU A 179 0.61 4.25 -18.15
C GLU A 179 2.06 4.12 -17.68
N ARG A 180 2.56 2.89 -17.53
CA ARG A 180 3.95 2.65 -17.14
C ARG A 180 4.93 3.13 -18.21
N ILE A 181 4.62 2.92 -19.49
CA ILE A 181 5.49 3.29 -20.63
C ILE A 181 5.40 4.80 -20.89
N ASN A 182 4.20 5.38 -20.83
CA ASN A 182 3.97 6.80 -21.13
C ASN A 182 3.25 7.51 -19.97
N PRO A 183 3.94 7.79 -18.85
CA PRO A 183 3.32 8.40 -17.68
C PRO A 183 2.68 9.75 -17.98
N ASN A 184 1.49 9.99 -17.41
CA ASN A 184 0.68 11.21 -17.59
C ASN A 184 0.07 11.41 -19.00
N GLU A 185 0.24 10.47 -19.94
CA GLU A 185 -0.45 10.50 -21.23
C GLU A 185 -1.70 9.61 -21.25
N PHE A 186 -1.90 8.78 -20.23
CA PHE A 186 -3.06 7.90 -20.09
C PHE A 186 -3.70 8.09 -18.71
N LEU A 187 -4.96 8.51 -18.68
CA LEU A 187 -5.69 8.66 -17.42
C LEU A 187 -6.16 7.28 -16.94
N PHE A 188 -5.29 6.57 -16.22
CA PHE A 188 -5.56 5.23 -15.71
C PHE A 188 -6.74 5.21 -14.73
N THR A 189 -6.90 6.25 -13.91
CA THR A 189 -8.07 6.40 -13.03
C THR A 189 -9.40 6.39 -13.81
N ARG A 190 -9.47 7.15 -14.92
CA ARG A 190 -10.64 7.18 -15.81
C ARG A 190 -10.88 5.85 -16.51
N PHE A 191 -9.81 5.18 -16.92
CA PHE A 191 -9.93 3.84 -17.47
C PHE A 191 -10.53 2.88 -16.44
N ILE A 192 -10.07 2.89 -15.18
CA ILE A 192 -10.59 2.01 -14.11
C ILE A 192 -12.06 2.30 -13.81
N GLU A 193 -12.47 3.57 -13.82
CA GLU A 193 -13.89 3.95 -13.65
C GLU A 193 -14.79 3.30 -14.70
N ILE A 194 -14.40 3.32 -15.98
CA ILE A 194 -15.19 2.75 -17.08
C ILE A 194 -15.03 1.23 -17.14
N TRP A 195 -13.81 0.72 -16.91
CA TRP A 195 -13.50 -0.70 -16.90
C TRP A 195 -14.22 -1.45 -15.78
N ASN A 196 -14.57 -0.78 -14.68
CA ASN A 196 -15.26 -1.31 -13.51
C ASN A 196 -14.46 -2.39 -12.74
N LEU A 197 -14.15 -2.11 -11.47
CA LEU A 197 -13.38 -3.00 -10.60
C LEU A 197 -14.07 -4.34 -10.27
N GLU A 198 -15.36 -4.49 -10.57
CA GLU A 198 -16.07 -5.78 -10.50
C GLU A 198 -15.53 -6.82 -11.50
N ASN A 199 -14.76 -6.40 -12.51
CA ASN A 199 -14.10 -7.28 -13.46
C ASN A 199 -12.86 -8.00 -12.90
N LEU A 200 -12.41 -7.66 -11.69
CA LEU A 200 -11.29 -8.33 -11.03
C LEU A 200 -11.65 -9.78 -10.70
N ARG A 201 -10.83 -10.72 -11.18
CA ARG A 201 -10.96 -12.15 -10.88
C ARG A 201 -10.17 -12.54 -9.64
N ASP A 202 -10.51 -13.68 -9.05
CA ASP A 202 -9.79 -14.23 -7.89
C ASP A 202 -8.29 -14.42 -8.16
N GLU A 203 -7.91 -14.77 -9.40
CA GLU A 203 -6.52 -14.91 -9.82
C GLU A 203 -5.76 -13.58 -9.84
N ASP A 204 -6.43 -12.45 -10.06
CA ASP A 204 -5.81 -11.12 -10.07
C ASP A 204 -5.32 -10.71 -8.66
N TRP A 205 -5.86 -11.37 -7.62
CA TRP A 205 -5.47 -11.22 -6.22
C TRP A 205 -4.40 -12.23 -5.78
N GLN A 206 -3.84 -13.04 -6.69
CA GLN A 206 -2.81 -14.00 -6.34
C GLN A 206 -1.42 -13.38 -6.51
N ASP A 207 -0.54 -13.66 -5.54
CA ASP A 207 0.85 -13.24 -5.62
C ASP A 207 1.60 -14.08 -6.66
N GLY A 208 2.46 -13.43 -7.42
CA GLY A 208 3.43 -14.13 -8.25
C GLY A 208 4.67 -14.52 -7.44
N LYS A 209 5.53 -15.34 -8.04
CA LYS A 209 6.90 -15.58 -7.55
C LYS A 209 7.87 -15.26 -8.68
N THR A 210 8.95 -14.56 -8.37
CA THR A 210 10.07 -14.39 -9.31
C THR A 210 10.83 -15.72 -9.46
N GLN A 211 11.72 -15.80 -10.46
CA GLN A 211 12.57 -16.99 -10.66
C GLN A 211 13.40 -17.33 -9.40
N ASP A 212 13.82 -16.30 -8.65
CA ASP A 212 14.58 -16.43 -7.40
C ASP A 212 13.71 -16.78 -6.18
N GLY A 213 12.40 -17.03 -6.37
CA GLY A 213 11.46 -17.36 -5.30
C GLY A 213 10.96 -16.17 -4.48
N ASN A 214 11.38 -14.94 -4.81
CA ASN A 214 10.87 -13.73 -4.15
C ASN A 214 9.42 -13.47 -4.54
N ARG A 215 8.65 -12.90 -3.61
CA ARG A 215 7.26 -12.50 -3.87
C ARG A 215 7.22 -11.43 -4.96
N TYR A 216 6.38 -11.66 -5.96
CA TYR A 216 6.00 -10.66 -6.96
C TYR A 216 4.59 -10.15 -6.63
N PRO A 217 4.37 -8.82 -6.52
CA PRO A 217 3.06 -8.28 -6.19
C PRO A 217 1.97 -8.74 -7.16
N SER A 218 0.77 -8.95 -6.62
CA SER A 218 -0.42 -9.31 -7.40
C SER A 218 -0.77 -8.24 -8.44
N GLN A 219 -1.66 -8.58 -9.37
CA GLN A 219 -2.16 -7.60 -10.34
C GLN A 219 -2.93 -6.47 -9.63
N VAL A 220 -3.71 -6.79 -8.61
CA VAL A 220 -4.46 -5.82 -7.81
C VAL A 220 -3.54 -4.86 -7.05
N GLU A 221 -2.47 -5.33 -6.40
CA GLU A 221 -1.51 -4.43 -5.72
C GLU A 221 -0.87 -3.45 -6.71
N ARG A 222 -0.44 -3.94 -7.87
CA ARG A 222 0.15 -3.08 -8.91
C ARG A 222 -0.84 -2.05 -9.43
N MET A 223 -2.10 -2.44 -9.63
CA MET A 223 -3.19 -1.53 -10.02
C MET A 223 -3.41 -0.44 -8.97
N ILE A 224 -3.50 -0.82 -7.69
CA ILE A 224 -3.71 0.11 -6.57
C ILE A 224 -2.60 1.15 -6.50
N THR A 225 -1.33 0.71 -6.56
CA THR A 225 -0.19 1.63 -6.50
C THR A 225 -0.17 2.57 -7.70
N LEU A 226 -0.52 2.10 -8.90
CA LEU A 226 -0.60 2.93 -10.09
C LEU A 226 -1.72 3.98 -9.99
N TYR A 227 -2.91 3.55 -9.58
CA TYR A 227 -4.07 4.43 -9.34
C TYR A 227 -3.71 5.51 -8.29
N SER A 228 -3.12 5.10 -7.17
CA SER A 228 -2.74 5.99 -6.07
C SER A 228 -1.70 7.02 -6.50
N LYS A 229 -0.73 6.61 -7.33
CA LYS A 229 0.28 7.52 -7.90
C LYS A 229 -0.36 8.57 -8.81
N GLU A 230 -1.31 8.18 -9.66
CA GLU A 230 -2.00 9.12 -10.54
C GLU A 230 -2.83 10.14 -9.75
N ILE A 231 -3.68 9.68 -8.82
CA ILE A 231 -4.48 10.62 -8.01
C ILE A 231 -3.59 11.55 -7.20
N GLN A 232 -2.39 11.13 -6.77
CA GLN A 232 -1.47 12.01 -6.05
C GLN A 232 -1.07 13.23 -6.89
N VAL A 233 -0.82 13.04 -8.19
CA VAL A 233 -0.31 14.08 -9.10
C VAL A 233 -1.45 14.87 -9.75
N VAL A 234 -2.54 14.20 -10.13
CA VAL A 234 -3.69 14.83 -10.79
C VAL A 234 -4.60 15.46 -9.74
N SER A 235 -4.75 16.78 -9.76
CA SER A 235 -5.50 17.52 -8.74
C SER A 235 -7.01 17.22 -8.75
N THR A 236 -7.56 16.92 -9.93
CA THR A 236 -9.00 16.69 -10.14
C THR A 236 -9.42 15.23 -9.97
N ALA A 237 -8.48 14.29 -9.86
CA ALA A 237 -8.78 12.88 -9.73
C ALA A 237 -9.06 12.53 -8.26
N LEU A 238 -10.23 11.94 -8.01
CA LEU A 238 -10.66 11.47 -6.69
C LEU A 238 -10.77 9.95 -6.70
N PRO A 239 -10.40 9.26 -5.60
CA PRO A 239 -10.65 7.84 -5.47
C PRO A 239 -12.16 7.57 -5.34
N SER A 240 -12.68 6.60 -6.09
CA SER A 240 -14.07 6.16 -5.99
C SER A 240 -14.31 5.31 -4.74
N GLU A 241 -15.57 5.17 -4.31
CA GLU A 241 -15.92 4.28 -3.19
C GLU A 241 -15.55 2.82 -3.49
N THR A 242 -15.75 2.36 -4.73
CA THR A 242 -15.36 1.02 -5.18
C THR A 242 -13.84 0.82 -5.08
N PHE A 243 -13.04 1.82 -5.47
CA PHE A 243 -11.60 1.78 -5.27
C PHE A 243 -11.22 1.68 -3.80
N MET A 244 -11.86 2.48 -2.94
CA MET A 244 -11.61 2.43 -1.49
C MET A 244 -11.93 1.06 -0.89
N SER A 245 -13.01 0.40 -1.34
CA SER A 245 -13.35 -0.97 -0.94
C SER A 245 -12.29 -1.98 -1.39
N VAL A 246 -11.85 -1.91 -2.65
CA VAL A 246 -10.79 -2.78 -3.18
C VAL A 246 -9.48 -2.59 -2.43
N LEU A 247 -9.12 -1.34 -2.14
CA LEU A 247 -7.94 -1.00 -1.35
C LEU A 247 -8.03 -1.55 0.08
N GLN A 248 -9.18 -1.43 0.74
CA GLN A 248 -9.36 -1.99 2.08
C GLN A 248 -9.26 -3.53 2.07
N LYS A 249 -9.89 -4.19 1.09
CA LYS A 249 -9.78 -5.64 0.89
C LYS A 249 -8.33 -6.08 0.66
N ALA A 250 -7.54 -5.28 -0.08
CA ALA A 250 -6.11 -5.53 -0.28
C ALA A 250 -5.31 -5.40 1.02
N ILE A 251 -5.58 -4.38 1.84
CA ILE A 251 -4.93 -4.19 3.15
C ILE A 251 -5.22 -5.38 4.08
N ASP A 252 -6.47 -5.84 4.12
CA ASP A 252 -6.88 -6.97 4.97
C ASP A 252 -6.22 -8.28 4.51
N LYS A 253 -6.05 -8.46 3.20
CA LYS A 253 -5.39 -9.64 2.60
C LYS A 253 -3.87 -9.61 2.80
N TRP A 254 -3.24 -8.45 2.73
CA TRP A 254 -1.78 -8.27 2.84
C TRP A 254 -1.41 -7.25 3.94
N PRO A 255 -1.65 -7.56 5.22
CA PRO A 255 -1.46 -6.62 6.33
C PRO A 255 0.01 -6.20 6.55
N ASP A 256 0.95 -6.96 5.99
CA ASP A 256 2.38 -6.65 6.05
C ASP A 256 2.88 -5.78 4.89
N ASN A 257 2.07 -5.53 3.87
CA ASN A 257 2.43 -4.62 2.78
C ASN A 257 2.16 -3.17 3.18
N ASP A 258 3.23 -2.46 3.55
CA ASP A 258 3.16 -1.08 3.99
C ASP A 258 2.87 -0.07 2.87
N ASN A 259 3.12 -0.44 1.61
CA ASN A 259 2.76 0.41 0.48
C ASN A 259 1.24 0.57 0.38
N LEU A 260 0.46 -0.47 0.68
CA LEU A 260 -1.01 -0.37 0.66
C LEU A 260 -1.56 0.59 1.72
N LEU A 261 -0.93 0.63 2.91
CA LEU A 261 -1.28 1.63 3.92
C LEU A 261 -0.91 3.05 3.46
N ARG A 262 0.23 3.23 2.79
CA ARG A 262 0.60 4.52 2.20
C ARG A 262 -0.37 4.92 1.08
N ASP A 263 -0.78 3.98 0.23
CA ASP A 263 -1.79 4.19 -0.83
C ASP A 263 -3.14 4.62 -0.22
N LYS A 264 -3.54 4.03 0.93
CA LYS A 264 -4.71 4.49 1.70
C LYS A 264 -4.55 5.91 2.24
N ALA A 265 -3.38 6.27 2.75
CA ALA A 265 -3.13 7.64 3.19
C ALA A 265 -3.25 8.63 2.03
N ILE A 266 -2.70 8.32 0.85
CA ILE A 266 -2.82 9.13 -0.37
C ILE A 266 -4.30 9.33 -0.75
N ALA A 267 -5.08 8.24 -0.77
CA ALA A 267 -6.50 8.30 -1.10
C ALA A 267 -7.29 9.16 -0.09
N LEU A 268 -7.02 9.02 1.21
CA LEU A 268 -7.65 9.83 2.27
C LEU A 268 -7.31 11.31 2.13
N ILE A 269 -6.06 11.66 1.81
CA ILE A 269 -5.64 13.05 1.55
C ILE A 269 -6.45 13.63 0.39
N LYS A 270 -6.61 12.86 -0.70
CA LYS A 270 -7.37 13.30 -1.88
C LYS A 270 -8.86 13.52 -1.58
N LEU A 271 -9.42 12.74 -0.66
CA LEU A 271 -10.79 12.93 -0.16
C LEU A 271 -10.93 14.05 0.89
N GLY A 272 -9.85 14.76 1.22
CA GLY A 272 -9.86 15.79 2.27
C GLY A 272 -9.92 15.25 3.70
N LYS A 273 -9.77 13.93 3.89
CA LYS A 273 -9.83 13.23 5.20
C LYS A 273 -8.47 13.24 5.89
N LYS A 274 -7.99 14.45 6.18
CA LYS A 274 -6.64 14.73 6.67
C LYS A 274 -6.31 14.04 8.00
N GLU A 275 -7.24 14.05 8.95
CA GLU A 275 -7.07 13.44 10.27
C GLU A 275 -6.97 11.92 10.20
N GLU A 276 -7.79 11.29 9.35
CA GLU A 276 -7.72 9.85 9.09
C GLU A 276 -6.37 9.48 8.46
N ALA A 277 -5.89 10.28 7.49
CA ALA A 277 -4.58 10.09 6.87
C ALA A 277 -3.43 10.22 7.88
N ILE A 278 -3.49 11.20 8.80
CA ILE A 278 -2.53 11.32 9.91
C ILE A 278 -2.55 10.06 10.77
N GLY A 279 -3.74 9.51 11.08
CA GLY A 279 -3.88 8.25 11.80
C GLY A 279 -3.15 7.09 11.11
N VAL A 280 -3.26 6.98 9.78
CA VAL A 280 -2.52 5.98 8.99
C VAL A 280 -1.01 6.22 9.04
N TYR A 281 -0.56 7.48 8.90
CA TYR A 281 0.87 7.80 8.98
C TYR A 281 1.46 7.51 10.37
N LYS A 282 0.72 7.73 11.46
CA LYS A 282 1.14 7.32 12.82
C LYS A 282 1.44 5.82 12.87
N GLN A 283 0.55 4.99 12.33
CA GLN A 283 0.77 3.54 12.27
C GLN A 283 2.02 3.19 11.45
N LEU A 284 2.19 3.84 10.29
CA LEU A 284 3.35 3.64 9.41
C LEU A 284 4.68 4.03 10.07
N VAL A 285 4.77 5.19 10.73
CA VAL A 285 6.02 5.61 11.40
C VAL A 285 6.33 4.79 12.65
N LEU A 286 5.32 4.23 13.32
CA LEU A 286 5.52 3.28 14.43
C LEU A 286 6.14 1.96 13.95
N LYS A 287 5.67 1.45 12.80
CA LYS A 287 6.18 0.20 12.19
C LYS A 287 7.52 0.41 11.47
N PHE A 288 7.71 1.55 10.80
CA PHE A 288 8.86 1.83 9.92
C PHE A 288 9.55 3.17 10.22
N SER A 289 9.93 3.38 11.48
CA SER A 289 10.49 4.66 11.95
C SER A 289 11.75 5.13 11.20
N ALA A 290 12.46 4.25 10.50
CA ALA A 290 13.66 4.56 9.70
C ALA A 290 13.37 5.04 8.27
N LYS A 291 12.11 5.09 7.83
CA LYS A 291 11.72 5.60 6.50
C LYS A 291 11.43 7.10 6.62
N PHE A 292 12.41 7.94 6.29
CA PHE A 292 12.32 9.40 6.45
C PHE A 292 11.11 10.02 5.74
N TYR A 293 10.75 9.51 4.56
CA TYR A 293 9.67 10.05 3.76
C TYR A 293 8.30 9.95 4.45
N LEU A 294 8.09 8.97 5.33
CA LEU A 294 6.84 8.84 6.09
C LEU A 294 6.65 10.00 7.07
N TRP A 295 7.73 10.41 7.73
CA TRP A 295 7.73 11.55 8.64
C TRP A 295 7.51 12.86 7.88
N SER A 296 8.17 13.03 6.73
CA SER A 296 7.99 14.23 5.91
C SER A 296 6.59 14.32 5.30
N GLU A 297 6.03 13.20 4.81
CA GLU A 297 4.67 13.18 4.27
C GLU A 297 3.64 13.52 5.34
N MET A 298 3.77 12.96 6.55
CA MET A 298 2.91 13.32 7.68
C MET A 298 3.08 14.80 8.10
N ALA A 299 4.29 15.36 8.00
CA ALA A 299 4.54 16.78 8.29
C ALA A 299 3.76 17.70 7.35
N MET A 300 3.60 17.32 6.08
CA MET A 300 2.81 18.11 5.13
C MET A 300 1.30 18.10 5.44
N LEU A 301 0.85 17.21 6.33
CA LEU A 301 -0.54 17.12 6.77
C LEU A 301 -0.81 17.82 8.10
N VAL A 302 0.14 18.49 8.74
CA VAL A 302 -0.14 19.18 10.01
C VAL A 302 -0.20 20.69 9.81
N ASP A 303 -1.16 21.34 10.46
CA ASP A 303 -1.33 22.79 10.37
C ASP A 303 -0.40 23.57 11.28
N SER A 304 -0.04 23.01 12.44
CA SER A 304 0.87 23.65 13.39
C SER A 304 2.31 23.58 12.88
N ASP A 305 2.94 24.74 12.67
CA ASP A 305 4.34 24.83 12.25
C ASP A 305 5.29 24.22 13.26
N ASP A 306 5.05 24.35 14.57
CA ASP A 306 5.82 23.67 15.62
C ASP A 306 5.83 22.13 15.44
N VAL A 307 4.66 21.56 15.12
CA VAL A 307 4.53 20.11 14.90
C VAL A 307 5.19 19.73 13.58
N LYS A 308 5.00 20.54 12.53
CA LYS A 308 5.61 20.35 11.20
C LYS A 308 7.13 20.35 11.28
N ILE A 309 7.72 21.37 11.90
CA ILE A 309 9.17 21.49 12.16
C ILE A 309 9.66 20.25 12.90
N SER A 310 8.95 19.84 13.96
CA SER A 310 9.33 18.67 14.76
C SER A 310 9.34 17.36 13.96
N LEU A 311 8.36 17.17 13.07
CA LEU A 311 8.28 16.00 12.19
C LEU A 311 9.35 16.01 11.10
N LEU A 312 9.64 17.18 10.52
CA LEU A 312 10.73 17.35 9.56
C LEU A 312 12.10 17.11 10.21
N CYS A 313 12.29 17.55 11.46
CA CYS A 313 13.49 17.22 12.24
C CYS A 313 13.64 15.72 12.48
N LYS A 314 12.55 15.00 12.80
CA LYS A 314 12.57 13.53 12.88
C LYS A 314 13.01 12.92 11.55
N ALA A 315 12.46 13.41 10.44
CA ALA A 315 12.81 12.94 9.11
C ALA A 315 14.31 13.15 8.77
N LEU A 316 14.83 14.36 9.00
CA LEU A 316 16.23 14.74 8.74
C LEU A 316 17.23 14.06 9.69
N SER A 317 16.80 13.60 10.87
CA SER A 317 17.66 12.85 11.78
C SER A 317 17.96 11.41 11.34
N ILE A 318 17.23 10.90 10.35
CA ILE A 318 17.40 9.54 9.82
C ILE A 318 18.61 9.53 8.88
N LYS A 319 19.48 8.54 9.07
CA LYS A 319 20.73 8.42 8.32
C LYS A 319 20.49 8.01 6.87
N VAL A 320 20.34 8.99 6.00
CA VAL A 320 20.21 8.87 4.55
C VAL A 320 21.22 9.82 3.91
N PRO A 321 21.79 9.50 2.73
CA PRO A 321 22.68 10.44 2.03
C PRO A 321 21.99 11.79 1.76
N GLU A 322 22.72 12.88 1.93
CA GLU A 322 22.22 14.27 1.79
C GLU A 322 21.60 14.56 0.42
N GLU A 323 22.05 13.83 -0.60
CA GLU A 323 21.53 13.86 -1.97
C GLU A 323 20.02 13.58 -2.05
N PHE A 324 19.45 12.86 -1.07
CA PHE A 324 18.03 12.53 -1.01
C PHE A 324 17.21 13.47 -0.11
N LEU A 325 17.85 14.40 0.60
CA LEU A 325 17.22 15.22 1.65
C LEU A 325 16.90 16.66 1.19
N GLY A 326 17.27 17.05 -0.03
CA GLY A 326 17.08 18.42 -0.51
C GLY A 326 15.66 18.99 -0.34
N LYS A 327 14.63 18.21 -0.70
CA LYS A 327 13.23 18.64 -0.50
C LYS A 327 12.85 18.83 0.98
N LEU A 328 13.44 18.06 1.89
CA LEU A 328 13.20 18.19 3.32
C LEU A 328 13.86 19.46 3.88
N HIS A 329 15.06 19.82 3.44
CA HIS A 329 15.70 21.08 3.83
C HIS A 329 14.87 22.28 3.40
N LEU A 330 14.34 22.30 2.17
CA LEU A 330 13.46 23.37 1.71
C LEU A 330 12.16 23.42 2.51
N ALA A 331 11.54 22.26 2.80
CA ALA A 331 10.32 22.20 3.59
C ALA A 331 10.55 22.69 5.04
N LEU A 332 11.68 22.34 5.66
CA LEU A 332 12.02 22.80 7.00
C LEU A 332 12.33 24.30 7.00
N ALA A 333 13.11 24.78 6.03
CA ALA A 333 13.39 26.21 5.88
C ALA A 333 12.11 27.03 5.73
N ASN A 334 11.16 26.58 4.91
CA ASN A 334 9.86 27.23 4.77
C ASN A 334 9.11 27.31 6.11
N ALA A 335 8.97 26.19 6.82
CA ALA A 335 8.27 26.16 8.11
C ALA A 335 8.96 27.06 9.18
N LEU A 336 10.29 27.13 9.15
CA LEU A 336 11.07 28.02 10.02
C LEU A 336 10.88 29.50 9.67
N ILE A 337 10.84 29.84 8.38
CA ILE A 337 10.53 31.20 7.90
C ILE A 337 9.13 31.63 8.35
N ASP A 338 8.13 30.76 8.19
CA ASP A 338 6.76 31.01 8.65
C ASP A 338 6.73 31.24 10.18
N SER A 339 7.58 30.53 10.92
CA SER A 339 7.78 30.68 12.37
C SER A 339 8.75 31.82 12.76
N LYS A 340 9.24 32.61 11.79
CA LYS A 340 10.22 33.72 11.98
C LYS A 340 11.56 33.30 12.57
N VAL A 341 11.96 32.04 12.43
CA VAL A 341 13.26 31.48 12.86
C VAL A 341 14.24 31.51 11.68
N PHE A 342 14.67 32.71 11.31
CA PHE A 342 15.40 32.96 10.05
C PHE A 342 16.85 32.46 10.03
N ASP A 343 17.52 32.47 11.18
CA ASP A 343 18.91 32.03 11.35
C ASP A 343 19.07 30.53 11.04
N TRP A 344 18.18 29.70 11.57
CA TRP A 344 18.17 28.28 11.28
C TRP A 344 17.65 27.99 9.87
N ALA A 345 16.60 28.70 9.41
CA ALA A 345 16.12 28.55 8.04
C ALA A 345 17.24 28.80 7.02
N LYS A 346 18.06 29.84 7.24
CA LYS A 346 19.23 30.13 6.42
C LYS A 346 20.24 28.98 6.42
N ALA A 347 20.53 28.39 7.59
CA ALA A 347 21.44 27.25 7.68
C ALA A 347 20.95 26.03 6.87
N GLU A 348 19.64 25.78 6.84
CA GLU A 348 19.06 24.70 6.03
C GLU A 348 19.12 25.00 4.52
N LEU A 349 18.91 26.26 4.12
CA LEU A 349 19.08 26.71 2.73
C LEU A 349 20.55 26.61 2.29
N ASP A 350 21.50 26.98 3.14
CA ASP A 350 22.93 26.87 2.85
C ASP A 350 23.35 25.41 2.64
N LYS A 351 22.85 24.47 3.47
CA LYS A 351 23.05 23.02 3.27
C LYS A 351 22.50 22.53 1.93
N TYR A 352 21.27 22.90 1.59
CA TYR A 352 20.65 22.57 0.30
C TYR A 352 21.55 23.05 -0.85
N LYS A 353 21.99 24.31 -0.80
CA LYS A 353 22.82 24.92 -1.83
C LYS A 353 24.14 24.17 -1.99
N GLU A 354 24.84 23.89 -0.89
CA GLU A 354 26.13 23.20 -0.89
C GLU A 354 26.04 21.83 -1.57
N VAL A 355 25.02 21.03 -1.23
CA VAL A 355 24.81 19.70 -1.82
C VAL A 355 24.55 19.79 -3.32
N TYR A 356 23.70 20.74 -3.74
CA TYR A 356 23.33 20.88 -5.15
C TYR A 356 24.50 21.40 -5.99
N GLU A 357 25.23 22.40 -5.52
CA GLU A 357 26.40 22.93 -6.23
C GLU A 357 27.52 21.88 -6.35
N ARG A 358 27.83 21.15 -5.28
CA ARG A 358 28.82 20.07 -5.29
C ARG A 358 28.50 18.95 -6.29
N ASN A 359 27.21 18.71 -6.55
CA ASN A 359 26.75 17.71 -7.52
C ASN A 359 26.47 18.29 -8.93
N ASN A 360 26.75 19.57 -9.17
CA ASN A 360 26.42 20.29 -10.40
C ASN A 360 24.91 20.23 -10.75
N TRP A 361 24.04 20.28 -9.74
CA TRP A 361 22.60 20.32 -9.90
C TRP A 361 22.06 21.75 -9.88
N HIS A 362 20.93 21.96 -10.56
CA HIS A 362 20.28 23.26 -10.62
C HIS A 362 19.53 23.58 -9.31
N LEU A 363 19.75 24.78 -8.77
CA LEU A 363 19.00 25.31 -7.61
C LEU A 363 17.58 25.68 -8.03
N ASN A 364 16.56 25.04 -7.44
CA ASN A 364 15.17 25.26 -7.87
C ASN A 364 14.65 26.67 -7.49
N ASN A 365 13.55 27.10 -8.12
CA ASN A 365 12.95 28.42 -7.83
C ASN A 365 12.49 28.55 -6.37
N THR A 366 12.01 27.46 -5.76
CA THR A 366 11.63 27.43 -4.34
C THR A 366 12.78 27.88 -3.44
N PHE A 367 14.01 27.39 -3.67
CA PHE A 367 15.18 27.83 -2.93
C PHE A 367 15.40 29.34 -3.06
N VAL A 368 15.31 29.88 -4.28
CA VAL A 368 15.51 31.31 -4.55
C VAL A 368 14.46 32.16 -3.83
N ASP A 369 13.19 31.74 -3.88
CA ASP A 369 12.08 32.45 -3.24
C ASP A 369 12.22 32.45 -1.73
N LEU A 370 12.57 31.30 -1.12
CA LEU A 370 12.83 31.21 0.32
C LEU A 370 14.03 32.09 0.74
N CYS A 371 15.09 32.15 -0.06
CA CYS A 371 16.24 33.02 0.23
C CYS A 371 15.84 34.50 0.28
N ARG A 372 14.90 34.95 -0.57
CA ARG A 372 14.41 36.33 -0.57
C ARG A 372 13.59 36.68 0.67
N MET A 373 13.00 35.68 1.32
CA MET A 373 12.23 35.86 2.56
C MET A 373 13.13 35.98 3.80
N ILE A 374 14.41 35.63 3.71
CA ILE A 374 15.38 35.78 4.80
C ILE A 374 15.83 37.26 4.92
N PRO A 375 15.74 37.89 6.10
CA PRO A 375 16.23 39.25 6.30
C PRO A 375 17.71 39.40 5.96
N ALA A 376 18.06 40.52 5.33
CA ALA A 376 19.45 40.83 4.99
C ALA A 376 20.33 40.87 6.26
N GLY A 377 21.53 40.30 6.19
CA GLY A 377 22.46 40.23 7.32
C GLY A 377 22.21 39.08 8.31
N THR A 378 21.18 38.25 8.10
CA THR A 378 20.94 37.05 8.92
C THR A 378 22.17 36.12 8.90
N VAL A 379 22.65 35.71 10.08
CA VAL A 379 23.74 34.74 10.23
C VAL A 379 23.13 33.34 10.34
N ALA A 380 23.68 32.38 9.59
CA ALA A 380 23.21 31.00 9.64
C ALA A 380 23.61 30.34 10.97
N ILE A 381 22.63 29.80 11.70
CA ILE A 381 22.86 29.09 12.97
C ILE A 381 22.19 27.70 12.87
N PRO A 382 22.95 26.63 12.56
CA PRO A 382 22.39 25.30 12.52
C PRO A 382 21.99 24.83 13.93
N GLN A 383 20.88 24.09 14.01
CA GLN A 383 20.42 23.45 15.24
C GLN A 383 20.56 21.92 15.14
N GLU A 384 20.65 21.27 16.29
CA GLU A 384 20.59 19.81 16.39
C GLU A 384 19.14 19.35 16.28
N TYR A 385 18.81 18.62 15.21
CA TYR A 385 17.43 18.16 14.96
C TYR A 385 16.82 17.39 16.13
N SER A 386 17.65 16.66 16.90
CA SER A 386 17.20 15.86 18.05
C SER A 386 16.57 16.68 19.17
N ASP A 387 16.90 17.96 19.26
CA ASP A 387 16.39 18.85 20.32
C ASP A 387 14.94 19.28 20.05
N HIS A 388 14.45 19.04 18.82
CA HIS A 388 13.15 19.49 18.35
C HIS A 388 12.12 18.35 18.18
N PHE A 389 12.30 17.21 18.84
CA PHE A 389 11.43 16.03 18.66
C PHE A 389 10.12 16.04 19.45
N CYS A 390 10.01 16.91 20.45
CA CYS A 390 8.96 16.84 21.47
C CYS A 390 7.53 16.86 20.90
N LYS A 391 7.26 17.73 19.91
CA LYS A 391 5.92 17.91 19.34
C LYS A 391 5.52 16.74 18.43
N ALA A 392 6.44 16.25 17.61
CA ALA A 392 6.27 15.05 16.80
C ALA A 392 5.98 13.83 17.67
N ASP A 393 6.76 13.65 18.74
CA ASP A 393 6.57 12.54 19.66
C ASP A 393 5.22 12.62 20.39
N ALA A 394 4.81 13.82 20.82
CA ALA A 394 3.50 14.03 21.42
C ALA A 394 2.34 13.67 20.47
N LEU A 395 2.47 13.98 19.18
CA LEU A 395 1.49 13.62 18.15
C LEU A 395 1.47 12.11 17.89
N VAL A 396 2.63 11.51 17.60
CA VAL A 396 2.71 10.11 17.16
C VAL A 396 2.33 9.15 18.28
N TYR A 397 2.72 9.46 19.50
CA TYR A 397 2.46 8.61 20.65
C TYR A 397 1.21 9.02 21.42
N SER A 398 0.38 9.96 20.93
CA SER A 398 -0.82 10.41 21.66
C SER A 398 -1.71 9.24 22.10
N ASP A 399 -1.83 8.24 21.22
CA ASP A 399 -2.79 7.13 21.34
C ASP A 399 -2.24 5.95 22.17
N ILE A 400 -0.98 6.05 22.63
CA ILE A 400 -0.34 5.04 23.48
C ILE A 400 -0.55 5.41 24.96
N PRO A 401 -1.00 4.48 25.81
CA PRO A 401 -1.16 4.72 27.23
C PRO A 401 0.14 5.13 27.92
N SER A 402 0.03 6.14 28.78
CA SER A 402 1.13 6.64 29.58
C SER A 402 1.32 5.82 30.85
N GLN A 403 2.57 5.52 31.17
CA GLN A 403 2.98 4.97 32.45
C GLN A 403 3.82 6.01 33.20
N ILE A 404 3.44 6.26 34.45
CA ILE A 404 4.24 7.11 35.35
C ILE A 404 5.38 6.27 35.88
N MET A 405 6.61 6.77 35.73
CA MET A 405 7.79 6.14 36.31
C MET A 405 8.67 7.16 37.02
N VAL A 406 9.39 6.72 38.05
CA VAL A 406 10.29 7.58 38.82
C VAL A 406 11.73 7.12 38.70
N LYS A 407 12.67 8.06 38.53
CA LYS A 407 14.11 7.74 38.50
C LYS A 407 14.59 7.34 39.89
N ILE A 408 14.93 6.07 40.07
CA ILE A 408 15.42 5.51 41.34
C ILE A 408 16.95 5.38 41.40
N GLY A 409 17.64 5.66 40.28
CA GLY A 409 19.09 5.67 40.22
C GLY A 409 19.63 5.66 38.80
N GLU A 410 20.95 5.49 38.69
CA GLU A 410 21.65 5.40 37.42
C GLU A 410 22.84 4.44 37.51
N ARG A 411 23.18 3.81 36.39
CA ARG A 411 24.32 2.91 36.25
C ARG A 411 25.03 3.19 34.93
N SER A 412 26.33 2.88 34.87
CA SER A 412 27.09 2.91 33.63
C SER A 412 27.46 1.48 33.25
N ASP A 413 27.00 1.02 32.09
CA ASP A 413 27.38 -0.27 31.53
C ASP A 413 28.57 -0.06 30.58
N GLN A 414 29.53 -1.00 30.56
CA GLN A 414 30.53 -1.07 29.50
C GLN A 414 29.93 -1.81 28.30
N VAL A 415 29.98 -1.19 27.12
CA VAL A 415 29.47 -1.78 25.88
C VAL A 415 30.58 -1.71 24.84
N THR A 416 30.85 -2.82 24.15
CA THR A 416 31.80 -2.86 23.04
C THR A 416 31.17 -2.21 21.81
N ASP A 417 31.86 -1.23 21.24
CA ASP A 417 31.47 -0.65 19.96
C ASP A 417 31.81 -1.64 18.84
N HIS A 418 30.79 -2.17 18.15
CA HIS A 418 30.98 -3.17 17.12
C HIS A 418 31.77 -2.68 15.90
N LYS A 419 31.87 -1.37 15.65
CA LYS A 419 32.63 -0.82 14.52
C LYS A 419 34.10 -0.59 14.87
N THR A 420 34.38 -0.18 16.10
CA THR A 420 35.74 0.20 16.52
C THR A 420 36.41 -0.81 17.46
N GLN A 421 35.66 -1.83 17.90
CA GLN A 421 36.06 -2.81 18.93
C GLN A 421 36.51 -2.17 20.26
N LYS A 422 36.21 -0.88 20.48
CA LYS A 422 36.55 -0.15 21.70
C LYS A 422 35.44 -0.25 22.73
N GLN A 423 35.81 -0.30 24.01
CA GLN A 423 34.83 -0.22 25.09
C GLN A 423 34.32 1.21 25.27
N LYS A 424 33.00 1.36 25.30
CA LYS A 424 32.29 2.63 25.54
C LYS A 424 31.43 2.50 26.79
N LYS A 425 31.57 3.45 27.72
CA LYS A 425 30.65 3.57 28.86
C LYS A 425 29.34 4.18 28.41
N VAL A 426 28.23 3.50 28.67
CA VAL A 426 26.88 3.97 28.37
C VAL A 426 26.10 4.16 29.66
N ARG A 427 25.80 5.42 29.99
CA ARG A 427 24.96 5.80 31.13
C ARG A 427 23.51 5.36 30.88
N LYS A 428 22.89 4.74 31.88
CA LYS A 428 21.48 4.35 31.88
C LYS A 428 20.81 4.79 33.18
N TRP A 429 19.59 5.31 33.07
CA TRP A 429 18.72 5.57 34.22
C TRP A 429 17.89 4.32 34.53
N MET A 430 17.67 4.08 35.83
CA MET A 430 16.76 3.07 36.32
C MET A 430 15.45 3.76 36.68
N LEU A 431 14.39 3.45 35.94
CA LEU A 431 13.07 4.03 36.14
C LEU A 431 12.14 2.94 36.67
N LEU A 432 11.39 3.28 37.72
CA LEU A 432 10.50 2.37 38.43
C LEU A 432 9.04 2.73 38.16
N ASN A 433 8.19 1.74 37.88
CA ASN A 433 6.74 1.90 37.79
C ASN A 433 5.99 1.49 39.08
N ASN A 434 4.67 1.68 39.08
CA ASN A 434 3.77 1.33 40.18
C ASN A 434 3.70 -0.18 40.50
N ASN A 435 4.02 -1.04 39.53
CA ASN A 435 4.06 -2.50 39.71
C ASN A 435 5.37 -3.00 40.33
N GLY A 436 6.32 -2.10 40.62
CA GLY A 436 7.63 -2.47 41.15
C GLY A 436 8.66 -2.85 40.08
N GLU A 437 8.29 -2.79 38.80
CA GLU A 437 9.17 -3.13 37.68
C GLU A 437 10.14 -1.99 37.39
N THR A 438 11.41 -2.34 37.17
CA THR A 438 12.46 -1.37 36.86
C THR A 438 12.92 -1.53 35.42
N ILE A 439 12.77 -0.47 34.63
CA ILE A 439 13.28 -0.40 33.26
C ILE A 439 14.57 0.42 33.19
N LYS A 440 15.40 0.14 32.18
CA LYS A 440 16.65 0.86 31.92
C LYS A 440 16.49 1.77 30.70
N VAL A 441 16.75 3.06 30.88
CA VAL A 441 16.63 4.07 29.81
C VAL A 441 17.97 4.70 29.52
N LYS A 442 18.32 4.86 28.24
CA LYS A 442 19.49 5.65 27.83
C LYS A 442 19.07 7.13 27.73
N PRO A 443 19.38 8.00 28.70
CA PRO A 443 18.83 9.36 28.74
C PRO A 443 19.14 10.19 27.49
N ARG A 444 20.37 10.06 26.97
CA ARG A 444 20.80 10.75 25.74
C ARG A 444 19.99 10.38 24.49
N GLN A 445 19.37 9.20 24.46
CA GLN A 445 18.51 8.79 23.34
C GLN A 445 17.23 9.64 23.26
N PHE A 446 16.85 10.29 24.37
CA PHE A 446 15.65 11.10 24.50
C PHE A 446 15.98 12.55 24.85
N GLY A 447 17.17 13.05 24.48
CA GLY A 447 17.57 14.45 24.69
C GLY A 447 17.91 14.82 26.14
N PHE A 448 17.95 13.87 27.08
CA PHE A 448 18.26 14.19 28.46
C PHE A 448 19.75 14.12 28.77
N GLN A 449 20.28 15.13 29.47
CA GLN A 449 21.65 15.15 29.98
C GLN A 449 21.76 14.58 31.40
N SER A 450 21.26 15.32 32.39
CA SER A 450 21.27 14.93 33.81
C SER A 450 20.00 15.44 34.48
N LEU A 451 19.36 14.58 35.27
CA LEU A 451 18.19 14.90 36.09
C LEU A 451 18.35 14.24 37.47
N PRO A 452 17.84 14.84 38.55
CA PRO A 452 17.96 14.28 39.89
C PRO A 452 17.20 12.96 40.03
N GLY A 453 17.60 12.14 41.00
CA GLY A 453 16.74 11.02 41.42
C GLY A 453 15.42 11.54 41.99
N GLY A 454 14.36 10.76 41.89
CA GLY A 454 13.01 11.19 42.28
C GLY A 454 12.27 11.97 41.19
N GLN A 455 12.95 12.37 40.10
CA GLN A 455 12.30 12.92 38.92
C GLN A 455 11.27 11.93 38.35
N CYS A 456 10.05 12.40 38.11
CA CYS A 456 8.97 11.63 37.51
C CYS A 456 8.97 11.78 35.99
N PHE A 457 8.53 10.74 35.31
CA PHE A 457 8.47 10.65 33.86
C PHE A 457 7.12 10.07 33.43
N GLU A 458 6.60 10.62 32.35
CA GLU A 458 5.59 9.99 31.52
C GLU A 458 6.29 9.15 30.45
N ILE A 459 6.01 7.85 30.40
CA ILE A 459 6.65 6.92 29.48
C ILE A 459 5.59 6.20 28.67
N LYS A 460 5.79 6.14 27.35
CA LYS A 460 4.95 5.35 26.44
C LYS A 460 5.78 4.27 25.78
N MET A 461 5.25 3.05 25.79
CA MET A 461 5.92 1.85 25.30
C MET A 461 5.06 1.13 24.26
N THR A 462 5.70 0.54 23.27
CA THR A 462 5.06 -0.30 22.23
C THR A 462 6.01 -1.44 21.91
N ASP A 463 5.49 -2.66 21.82
CA ASP A 463 6.27 -3.89 21.56
C ASP A 463 7.48 -4.05 22.51
N GLY A 464 7.27 -3.73 23.80
CA GLY A 464 8.32 -3.79 24.82
C GLY A 464 9.45 -2.73 24.67
N LYS A 465 9.33 -1.79 23.73
CA LYS A 465 10.31 -0.73 23.49
C LYS A 465 9.77 0.61 23.99
N ILE A 466 10.66 1.39 24.61
CA ILE A 466 10.38 2.77 24.99
C ILE A 466 10.37 3.62 23.74
N ARG A 467 9.23 4.28 23.47
CA ARG A 467 9.06 5.17 22.32
C ARG A 467 9.03 6.64 22.72
N PHE A 468 8.53 6.93 23.91
CA PHE A 468 8.40 8.28 24.45
C PHE A 468 8.89 8.36 25.89
N VAL A 469 9.57 9.44 26.23
CA VAL A 469 9.95 9.79 27.60
C VAL A 469 9.81 11.30 27.76
N LYS A 470 8.97 11.74 28.69
CA LYS A 470 8.82 13.15 29.06
C LYS A 470 8.99 13.32 30.56
N ALA A 471 9.86 14.22 30.97
CA ALA A 471 9.98 14.61 32.37
C ALA A 471 8.72 15.38 32.78
N ILE A 472 8.14 15.02 33.93
CA ILE A 472 6.94 15.65 34.47
C ILE A 472 7.16 16.03 35.94
N GLU A 473 6.41 17.01 36.41
CA GLU A 473 6.31 17.25 37.85
C GLU A 473 5.71 16.02 38.55
N MET A 474 5.94 15.90 39.86
CA MET A 474 5.45 14.76 40.62
C MET A 474 3.92 14.71 40.56
N PRO A 475 3.33 13.65 39.98
CA PRO A 475 1.89 13.56 39.86
C PRO A 475 1.25 13.16 41.20
N SER A 476 -0.04 13.44 41.35
CA SER A 476 -0.82 12.98 42.50
C SER A 476 -1.18 11.49 42.31
N VAL A 477 -0.35 10.60 42.84
CA VAL A 477 -0.51 9.14 42.78
C VAL A 477 -0.27 8.50 44.15
N ASN A 478 -0.86 7.34 44.40
CA ASN A 478 -0.83 6.68 45.72
C ASN A 478 0.47 5.92 46.05
N TRP A 479 1.44 5.89 45.14
CA TRP A 479 2.66 5.07 45.27
C TRP A 479 3.96 5.87 45.15
N ILE A 480 3.91 7.19 44.94
CA ILE A 480 5.05 8.11 44.99
C ILE A 480 4.62 9.31 45.83
N LYS A 481 5.49 9.79 46.73
CA LYS A 481 5.27 11.05 47.45
C LYS A 481 6.57 11.80 47.71
N ARG A 482 6.46 13.11 47.92
CA ARG A 482 7.52 13.90 48.56
C ARG A 482 7.51 13.59 50.06
N VAL A 483 8.70 13.55 50.65
CA VAL A 483 8.89 13.39 52.09
C VAL A 483 9.81 14.48 52.61
N SER A 484 9.57 14.92 53.83
CA SER A 484 10.46 15.86 54.50
C SER A 484 10.37 15.73 56.02
N GLY A 485 11.45 16.06 56.71
CA GLY A 485 11.48 16.06 58.18
C GLY A 485 12.89 15.89 58.73
N ASN A 486 13.01 15.89 60.05
CA ASN A 486 14.29 15.63 60.71
C ASN A 486 14.60 14.12 60.71
N VAL A 487 15.81 13.77 60.33
CA VAL A 487 16.30 12.38 60.34
C VAL A 487 16.64 11.98 61.78
N ARG A 488 16.17 10.79 62.17
CA ARG A 488 16.65 10.08 63.37
C ARG A 488 17.31 8.77 62.95
N ILE A 489 18.62 8.72 63.00
CA ILE A 489 19.43 7.57 62.59
C ILE A 489 19.37 6.52 63.70
N LYS A 490 19.04 5.30 63.31
CA LYS A 490 18.99 4.11 64.16
C LYS A 490 19.88 3.03 63.54
N THR A 491 20.29 2.08 64.36
CA THR A 491 21.10 0.94 63.93
C THR A 491 20.31 -0.34 64.12
N ASN A 492 20.29 -1.22 63.13
CA ASN A 492 19.61 -2.51 63.23
C ASN A 492 20.51 -3.58 63.88
N SER A 493 19.97 -4.80 64.06
CA SER A 493 20.71 -5.93 64.64
C SER A 493 21.94 -6.38 63.84
N GLN A 494 22.11 -5.90 62.60
CA GLN A 494 23.27 -6.17 61.73
C GLN A 494 24.25 -4.99 61.68
N ASN A 495 24.17 -4.05 62.62
CA ASN A 495 24.97 -2.82 62.64
C ASN A 495 24.83 -1.92 61.40
N LYS A 496 23.72 -2.01 60.66
CA LYS A 496 23.45 -1.12 59.52
C LYS A 496 22.59 0.07 59.94
N ALA A 497 22.96 1.26 59.50
CA ALA A 497 22.21 2.47 59.77
C ALA A 497 20.91 2.54 58.96
N PHE A 498 19.84 3.05 59.56
CA PHE A 498 18.57 3.34 58.89
C PHE A 498 17.87 4.50 59.58
N ALA A 499 16.87 5.10 58.93
CA ALA A 499 16.03 6.12 59.54
C ALA A 499 14.58 6.02 59.05
N PHE A 500 13.72 6.86 59.62
CA PHE A 500 12.38 7.10 59.10
C PHE A 500 12.17 8.60 58.93
N VAL A 501 11.67 9.01 57.78
CA VAL A 501 11.27 10.38 57.47
C VAL A 501 9.87 10.34 56.88
N ASP A 502 8.92 11.07 57.48
CA ASP A 502 7.51 11.06 57.09
C ASP A 502 6.95 9.63 56.86
N ASN A 503 7.10 8.78 57.89
CA ASN A 503 6.72 7.36 57.89
C ASN A 503 7.31 6.52 56.75
N SER A 504 8.39 6.98 56.13
CA SER A 504 9.07 6.32 55.03
C SER A 504 10.43 5.82 55.46
N TYR A 505 10.71 4.54 55.22
CA TYR A 505 11.97 3.90 55.58
C TYR A 505 13.13 4.45 54.74
N VAL A 506 14.22 4.81 55.40
CA VAL A 506 15.45 5.30 54.78
C VAL A 506 16.55 4.25 54.95
N HIS A 507 17.04 3.74 53.82
CA HIS A 507 18.16 2.80 53.79
C HIS A 507 19.51 3.51 53.98
N GLU A 508 20.45 2.88 54.72
CA GLU A 508 21.82 3.32 55.00
C GLU A 508 22.50 4.11 53.87
N ARG A 509 22.50 3.57 52.65
CA ARG A 509 23.08 4.20 51.44
C ARG A 509 22.65 5.67 51.21
N LEU A 510 21.44 6.04 51.61
CA LEU A 510 20.90 7.41 51.45
C LEU A 510 21.23 8.32 52.63
N LEU A 511 21.79 7.77 53.72
CA LEU A 511 22.23 8.51 54.90
C LEU A 511 23.70 8.95 54.80
N THR A 512 24.40 8.59 53.72
CA THR A 512 25.80 9.02 53.50
C THR A 512 25.88 10.56 53.49
N GLY A 513 26.59 11.14 54.46
CA GLY A 513 26.74 12.59 54.59
C GLY A 513 25.56 13.30 55.30
N VAL A 514 24.60 12.55 55.83
CA VAL A 514 23.48 13.04 56.65
C VAL A 514 23.76 12.75 58.12
N ASN A 515 23.64 13.75 58.98
CA ASN A 515 23.82 13.60 60.42
C ASN A 515 22.48 13.40 61.14
N ASP A 516 22.54 12.85 62.34
CA ASP A 516 21.36 12.74 63.20
C ASP A 516 20.82 14.14 63.53
N GLY A 517 19.51 14.33 63.38
CA GLY A 517 18.85 15.62 63.57
C GLY A 517 18.74 16.50 62.31
N ASP A 518 19.47 16.20 61.23
CA ASP A 518 19.41 16.98 59.99
C ASP A 518 18.00 17.03 59.40
N TYR A 519 17.59 18.20 58.90
CA TYR A 519 16.35 18.34 58.13
C TYR A 519 16.60 17.97 56.67
N VAL A 520 15.82 17.00 56.17
CA VAL A 520 15.97 16.46 54.83
C VAL A 520 14.66 16.55 54.05
N GLU A 521 14.79 16.59 52.73
CA GLU A 521 13.70 16.47 51.77
C GLU A 521 14.04 15.35 50.78
N GLY A 522 13.03 14.69 50.23
CA GLY A 522 13.26 13.55 49.37
C GLY A 522 12.01 13.04 48.67
N VAL A 523 12.17 11.90 47.99
CA VAL A 523 11.08 11.17 47.34
C VAL A 523 11.01 9.77 47.92
N ALA A 524 9.80 9.33 48.27
CA ALA A 524 9.51 7.99 48.70
C ALA A 524 8.54 7.29 47.73
N ILE A 525 8.67 5.98 47.66
CA ILE A 525 7.81 5.09 46.88
C ILE A 525 7.13 4.08 47.80
N CYS A 526 5.91 3.67 47.46
CA CYS A 526 5.20 2.60 48.16
C CYS A 526 5.42 1.27 47.44
N ARG A 527 5.88 0.25 48.17
CA ARG A 527 5.97 -1.14 47.69
C ARG A 527 5.45 -2.08 48.76
N ASN A 528 4.50 -2.94 48.41
CA ASN A 528 3.87 -3.88 49.35
C ASN A 528 3.42 -3.17 50.64
N GLU A 529 2.69 -2.07 50.48
CA GLU A 529 2.15 -1.21 51.56
C GLU A 529 3.21 -0.53 52.45
N LYS A 530 4.49 -0.58 52.08
CA LYS A 530 5.59 0.02 52.82
C LYS A 530 6.22 1.15 52.03
N TRP A 531 6.34 2.31 52.66
CA TRP A 531 7.03 3.48 52.10
C TRP A 531 8.54 3.38 52.27
N GLN A 532 9.27 3.61 51.18
CA GLN A 532 10.73 3.58 51.15
C GLN A 532 11.27 4.80 50.41
N CYS A 533 12.20 5.53 51.03
CA CYS A 533 12.87 6.66 50.40
C CYS A 533 13.82 6.17 49.30
N ILE A 534 13.75 6.84 48.15
CA ILE A 534 14.64 6.59 47.00
C ILE A 534 15.65 7.72 46.81
N THR A 535 15.33 8.92 47.28
CA THR A 535 16.23 10.08 47.32
C THR A 535 16.06 10.84 48.61
N LEU A 536 17.15 11.49 49.02
CA LEU A 536 17.24 12.35 50.19
C LEU A 536 18.28 13.43 49.92
N THR A 537 17.97 14.66 50.32
CA THR A 537 18.83 15.83 50.23
C THR A 537 18.67 16.64 51.51
N THR A 538 19.79 17.02 52.14
CA THR A 538 19.83 17.91 53.30
C THR A 538 19.57 19.35 52.87
N LYS A 539 18.70 20.07 53.58
CA LYS A 539 18.41 21.47 53.27
C LYS A 539 19.57 22.36 53.76
N GLY A 540 20.24 23.09 52.85
CA GLY A 540 21.32 24.04 53.20
C GLY A 540 22.74 23.67 52.74
N LYS A 541 22.91 22.72 51.82
CA LYS A 541 24.17 22.45 51.10
C LYS A 541 23.91 22.25 49.61
#